data_AF-A0A1X7KLU0-F1
#
_entry.id   AF-A0A1X7KLU0-F1
#
_cell.length_a   1.000
_cell.length_b   1.000
_cell.length_c   1.000
_cell.angle_alpha   90.00
_cell.angle_beta   90.00
_cell.angle_gamma   90.00
#
_symmetry.space_group_name_H-M   'P 1'
#
loop_
_entity.id
_entity.type
_entity.pdbx_description
1 polymer ?
#
loop_
_entity_poly.entity_id
_entity_poly.type
_entity_poly.pdbx_seq_one_letter_code
_entity_poly.pdbx_strand_id
1 'polypeptide(L)'
;MRRYLENWTNAGIHSNMDDDERRKVFLTNAMSLFLAAVMIIVLLNDIFNTGNYLAAYRRAAVLVLMPLIPFLNAKRLSILSKSIFLFIPGCILLGVPIIIGDFYPGQFIWFQYAGAIFCSIPVILFNQDKERLYIVIFFVFYLAVTLFIDKVLLYYAEPPEAMKELVTNFTDFKLPPLFVAFFSTTTLLWYNRTNFRYERRLKSTNKELQETQEELIAKNEEYEAINRNLEVLVKERTKVIDSKNKQIIDYANLNAHKVRGPLARIMGLINISDYSKNPEELKHIFEKLRSPSQELNIIIEEINKTLEEGSSDVNENQ
;
A
#
# COMPACT_ATOMS: atom_id res chain seq x y z
N MET A 1 -14.84 -16.67 21.71
CA MET A 1 -15.73 -15.48 21.61
C MET A 1 -15.38 -14.59 20.42
N ARG A 2 -14.12 -14.13 20.27
CA ARG A 2 -13.66 -13.27 19.15
C ARG A 2 -13.99 -13.80 17.75
N ARG A 3 -13.70 -15.07 17.46
CA ARG A 3 -14.00 -15.72 16.16
C ARG A 3 -15.51 -15.78 15.84
N TYR A 4 -16.36 -15.87 16.86
CA TYR A 4 -17.82 -15.85 16.65
C TYR A 4 -18.31 -14.43 16.35
N LEU A 5 -17.82 -13.42 17.07
CA LEU A 5 -18.11 -12.01 16.77
C LEU A 5 -17.69 -11.61 15.36
N GLU A 6 -16.50 -12.05 14.92
CA GLU A 6 -16.01 -11.83 13.56
C GLU A 6 -16.90 -12.50 12.50
N ASN A 7 -17.45 -13.69 12.77
CA ASN A 7 -18.37 -14.35 11.84
C ASN A 7 -19.69 -13.57 11.69
N TRP A 8 -20.23 -13.05 12.79
CA TRP A 8 -21.49 -12.31 12.78
C TRP A 8 -21.35 -10.91 12.17
N THR A 9 -20.24 -10.20 12.43
CA THR A 9 -20.01 -8.88 11.83
C THR A 9 -19.75 -8.99 10.33
N ASN A 10 -19.11 -10.06 9.87
CA ASN A 10 -18.87 -10.32 8.45
C ASN A 10 -20.02 -11.06 7.73
N ALA A 11 -21.14 -11.30 8.40
CA ALA A 11 -22.27 -12.00 7.80
C ALA A 11 -22.80 -11.26 6.56
N GLY A 12 -22.88 -11.98 5.43
CA GLY A 12 -23.34 -11.45 4.15
C GLY A 12 -22.24 -10.89 3.25
N ILE A 13 -21.01 -10.72 3.74
CA ILE A 13 -19.88 -10.21 2.95
C ILE A 13 -19.33 -11.30 2.01
N HIS A 14 -19.15 -10.99 0.72
CA HIS A 14 -18.54 -11.89 -0.26
C HIS A 14 -17.53 -11.17 -1.18
N SER A 15 -16.65 -11.94 -1.83
CA SER A 15 -15.52 -11.44 -2.64
C SER A 15 -15.91 -10.48 -3.76
N ASN A 16 -17.12 -10.62 -4.31
CA ASN A 16 -17.57 -9.81 -5.45
C ASN A 16 -18.21 -8.47 -5.04
N MET A 17 -18.21 -8.11 -3.75
CA MET A 17 -18.73 -6.82 -3.31
C MET A 17 -17.73 -5.70 -3.58
N ASP A 18 -18.25 -4.52 -3.90
CA ASP A 18 -17.48 -3.28 -3.86
C ASP A 18 -17.02 -2.99 -2.41
N ASP A 19 -15.87 -2.33 -2.27
CA ASP A 19 -15.23 -2.06 -0.97
C ASP A 19 -16.15 -1.23 -0.05
N ASP A 20 -16.89 -0.26 -0.61
CA ASP A 20 -17.86 0.52 0.16
C ASP A 20 -19.07 -0.33 0.61
N GLU A 21 -19.62 -1.15 -0.29
CA GLU A 21 -20.76 -2.01 0.06
C GLU A 21 -20.41 -3.00 1.17
N ARG A 22 -19.23 -3.61 1.09
CA ARG A 22 -18.66 -4.46 2.14
C ARG A 22 -18.59 -3.73 3.48
N ARG A 23 -18.09 -2.49 3.48
CA ARG A 23 -18.00 -1.65 4.68
C ARG A 23 -19.38 -1.34 5.27
N LYS A 24 -20.37 -1.00 4.44
CA LYS A 24 -21.74 -0.68 4.89
C LYS A 24 -22.42 -1.89 5.53
N VAL A 25 -22.28 -3.08 4.95
CA VAL A 25 -22.81 -4.33 5.52
C VAL A 25 -22.14 -4.64 6.86
N PHE A 26 -20.80 -4.57 6.91
CA PHE A 26 -20.05 -4.76 8.14
C PHE A 26 -20.52 -3.81 9.25
N LEU A 27 -20.63 -2.51 8.93
CA LEU A 27 -21.01 -1.48 9.89
C LEU A 27 -22.44 -1.67 10.40
N THR A 28 -23.37 -2.08 9.52
CA THR A 28 -24.75 -2.38 9.90
C THR A 28 -24.80 -3.55 10.89
N ASN A 29 -24.05 -4.63 10.63
CA ASN A 29 -23.95 -5.78 11.53
C ASN A 29 -23.30 -5.41 12.87
N ALA A 30 -22.21 -4.66 12.83
CA ALA A 30 -21.48 -4.24 14.02
C ALA A 30 -22.35 -3.33 14.90
N MET A 31 -23.04 -2.35 14.30
CA MET A 31 -23.93 -1.44 15.00
C MET A 31 -25.14 -2.17 15.60
N SER A 32 -25.71 -3.17 14.94
CA SER A 32 -26.83 -3.94 15.51
C SER A 32 -26.41 -4.76 16.72
N LEU A 33 -25.25 -5.43 16.66
CA LEU A 33 -24.71 -6.18 17.80
C LEU A 33 -24.31 -5.26 18.95
N PHE A 34 -23.73 -4.09 18.64
CA PHE A 34 -23.42 -3.08 19.64
C PHE A 34 -24.71 -2.56 20.32
N LEU A 35 -25.74 -2.25 19.54
CA LEU A 35 -27.03 -1.82 20.07
C LEU A 35 -27.65 -2.92 20.95
N ALA A 36 -27.55 -4.19 20.55
CA ALA A 36 -27.97 -5.31 21.38
C ALA A 36 -27.23 -5.33 22.74
N ALA A 37 -25.91 -5.18 22.74
CA ALA A 37 -25.13 -5.14 23.98
C ALA A 37 -25.52 -3.95 24.88
N VAL A 38 -25.72 -2.76 24.30
CA VAL A 38 -26.21 -1.59 25.03
C VAL A 38 -27.59 -1.88 25.63
N MET A 39 -28.51 -2.49 24.87
CA MET A 39 -29.86 -2.83 25.36
C MET A 39 -29.83 -3.78 26.55
N ILE A 40 -28.87 -4.70 26.66
CA ILE A 40 -28.70 -5.54 27.86
C ILE A 40 -28.42 -4.65 29.08
N ILE A 41 -27.47 -3.73 28.96
CA ILE A 41 -27.09 -2.84 30.07
C ILE A 41 -28.28 -2.01 30.52
N VAL A 42 -29.00 -1.40 29.58
CA VAL A 42 -30.12 -0.54 29.95
C VAL A 42 -31.35 -1.34 30.43
N LEU A 43 -31.53 -2.57 29.95
CA LEU A 43 -32.56 -3.49 30.45
C LEU A 43 -32.28 -3.89 31.90
N LEU A 44 -31.03 -4.20 32.25
CA LEU A 44 -30.66 -4.52 33.63
C LEU A 44 -30.90 -3.31 34.54
N ASN A 45 -30.54 -2.11 34.08
CA ASN A 45 -30.84 -0.88 34.82
C ASN A 45 -32.34 -0.70 35.05
N ASP A 46 -33.17 -0.99 34.05
CA ASP A 46 -34.62 -0.84 34.20
C ASP A 46 -35.20 -1.79 35.24
N ILE A 47 -34.76 -3.06 35.22
CA ILE A 47 -35.23 -4.10 36.14
C ILE A 47 -34.74 -3.86 37.57
N PHE A 48 -33.45 -3.58 37.76
CA PHE A 48 -32.84 -3.56 39.09
C PHE A 48 -32.84 -2.19 39.76
N ASN A 49 -32.71 -1.09 38.99
CA ASN A 49 -32.58 0.25 39.57
C ASN A 49 -33.88 1.05 39.50
N THR A 50 -34.60 1.00 38.37
CA THR A 50 -35.79 1.86 38.18
C THR A 50 -37.11 1.17 38.51
N GLY A 51 -37.17 -0.16 38.45
CA GLY A 51 -38.42 -0.92 38.53
C GLY A 51 -39.36 -0.72 37.33
N ASN A 52 -38.89 -0.11 36.23
CA ASN A 52 -39.71 0.14 35.05
C ASN A 52 -39.76 -1.09 34.12
N TYR A 53 -40.62 -2.05 34.46
CA TYR A 53 -40.77 -3.28 33.70
C TYR A 53 -41.29 -3.04 32.27
N LEU A 54 -42.12 -2.02 32.05
CA LEU A 54 -42.64 -1.70 30.71
C LEU A 54 -41.51 -1.26 29.76
N ALA A 55 -40.61 -0.41 30.25
CA ALA A 55 -39.39 -0.02 29.53
C ALA A 55 -38.47 -1.24 29.30
N ALA A 56 -38.29 -2.08 30.33
CA ALA A 56 -37.50 -3.30 30.22
C ALA A 56 -38.00 -4.24 29.11
N TYR A 57 -39.31 -4.47 29.00
CA TYR A 57 -39.90 -5.30 27.93
C TYR A 57 -39.64 -4.73 26.53
N ARG A 58 -39.74 -3.42 26.35
CA ARG A 58 -39.43 -2.78 25.05
C ARG A 58 -37.96 -2.95 24.69
N ARG A 59 -37.04 -2.78 25.64
CA ARG A 59 -35.60 -2.99 25.40
C ARG A 59 -35.28 -4.46 25.15
N ALA A 60 -35.98 -5.39 25.82
CA ALA A 60 -35.88 -6.82 25.54
C ALA A 60 -36.32 -7.15 24.10
N ALA A 61 -37.40 -6.53 23.63
CA ALA A 61 -37.86 -6.71 22.25
C ALA A 61 -36.79 -6.25 21.24
N VAL A 62 -36.20 -5.05 21.43
CA VAL A 62 -35.10 -4.56 20.57
C VAL A 62 -33.90 -5.50 20.64
N LEU A 63 -33.50 -5.94 21.83
CA LEU A 63 -32.39 -6.88 22.06
C LEU A 63 -32.55 -8.17 21.24
N VAL A 64 -33.75 -8.76 21.24
CA VAL A 64 -34.04 -10.00 20.50
C VAL A 64 -34.07 -9.76 18.98
N LEU A 65 -34.48 -8.59 18.53
CA LEU A 65 -34.57 -8.25 17.10
C LEU A 65 -33.23 -7.89 16.47
N MET A 66 -32.28 -7.32 17.21
CA MET A 66 -30.99 -6.88 16.65
C MET A 66 -30.13 -7.98 15.98
N PRO A 67 -30.09 -9.23 16.50
CA PRO A 67 -29.43 -10.34 15.82
C PRO A 67 -30.06 -10.73 14.47
N LEU A 68 -31.30 -10.34 14.19
CA LEU A 68 -31.93 -10.59 12.89
C LEU A 68 -31.23 -9.82 11.75
N ILE A 69 -30.57 -8.70 12.06
CA ILE A 69 -29.91 -7.84 11.07
C ILE A 69 -28.76 -8.57 10.36
N PRO A 70 -27.75 -9.15 11.05
CA PRO A 70 -26.75 -10.02 10.42
C PRO A 70 -27.33 -11.18 9.63
N PHE A 71 -28.44 -11.77 10.08
CA PHE A 71 -29.10 -12.86 9.37
C PHE A 71 -29.73 -12.40 8.05
N LEU A 72 -30.36 -11.23 8.01
CA LEU A 72 -30.88 -10.63 6.78
C LEU A 72 -29.75 -10.26 5.81
N ASN A 73 -28.64 -9.76 6.34
CA ASN A 73 -27.44 -9.49 5.54
C ASN A 73 -26.84 -10.78 4.96
N ALA A 74 -26.83 -11.88 5.71
CA ALA A 74 -26.43 -13.19 5.20
C ALA A 74 -27.29 -13.65 4.01
N LYS A 75 -28.57 -13.26 3.96
CA LYS A 75 -29.50 -13.51 2.84
C LYS A 75 -29.40 -12.49 1.70
N ARG A 76 -28.39 -11.61 1.70
CA ARG A 76 -28.19 -10.54 0.71
C ARG A 76 -29.30 -9.49 0.66
N LEU A 77 -30.07 -9.33 1.74
CA LEU A 77 -31.13 -8.33 1.85
C LEU A 77 -30.62 -7.08 2.58
N SER A 78 -29.55 -6.47 2.06
CA SER A 78 -28.80 -5.40 2.75
C SER A 78 -29.57 -4.08 2.89
N ILE A 79 -30.34 -3.68 1.88
CA ILE A 79 -31.18 -2.47 1.96
C ILE A 79 -32.30 -2.67 3.00
N LEU A 80 -32.90 -3.86 3.02
CA LEU A 80 -33.96 -4.20 3.96
C LEU A 80 -33.42 -4.26 5.40
N SER A 81 -32.24 -4.86 5.61
CA SER A 81 -31.62 -4.93 6.93
C SER A 81 -31.30 -3.54 7.48
N LYS A 82 -30.72 -2.64 6.67
CA LYS A 82 -30.47 -1.23 7.04
C LYS A 82 -31.76 -0.51 7.41
N SER A 83 -32.81 -0.69 6.61
CA SER A 83 -34.11 -0.06 6.82
C SER A 83 -34.78 -0.55 8.11
N ILE A 84 -34.73 -1.86 8.37
CA ILE A 84 -35.23 -2.49 9.59
C ILE A 84 -34.44 -2.02 10.81
N PHE A 85 -33.11 -2.02 10.73
CA PHE A 85 -32.23 -1.56 11.80
C PHE A 85 -32.53 -0.12 12.22
N LEU A 86 -32.84 0.73 11.24
CA LEU A 86 -33.11 2.13 11.47
C LEU A 86 -34.53 2.34 12.02
N PHE A 87 -35.56 1.78 11.37
CA PHE A 87 -36.96 2.03 11.70
C PHE A 87 -37.43 1.31 12.96
N ILE A 88 -37.18 0.00 13.08
CA ILE A 88 -37.82 -0.83 14.12
C ILE A 88 -37.44 -0.41 15.55
N PRO A 89 -36.16 -0.21 15.89
CA PRO A 89 -35.79 0.25 17.23
C PRO A 89 -36.40 1.60 17.57
N GLY A 90 -36.42 2.54 16.61
CA GLY A 90 -37.05 3.84 16.79
C GLY A 90 -38.54 3.72 17.10
N CYS A 91 -39.27 2.90 16.34
CA CYS A 91 -40.69 2.66 16.58
C CYS A 91 -40.96 2.00 17.94
N ILE A 92 -40.14 1.02 18.35
CA ILE A 92 -40.32 0.34 19.63
C ILE A 92 -39.95 1.27 20.80
N LEU A 93 -38.85 2.00 20.70
CA LEU A 93 -38.34 2.81 21.81
C LEU A 93 -39.03 4.18 21.95
N LEU A 94 -39.48 4.77 20.85
CA LEU A 94 -40.13 6.09 20.83
C LEU A 94 -41.64 5.99 20.63
N GLY A 95 -42.12 5.08 19.77
CA GLY A 95 -43.54 4.98 19.41
C GLY A 95 -44.39 4.21 20.43
N VAL A 96 -43.93 3.04 20.86
CA VAL A 96 -44.70 2.20 21.80
C VAL A 96 -45.01 2.88 23.14
N PRO A 97 -44.09 3.64 23.78
CA PRO A 97 -44.43 4.39 25.00
C PRO A 97 -45.63 5.32 24.81
N ILE A 98 -45.73 5.99 23.65
CA ILE A 98 -46.82 6.91 23.33
C ILE A 98 -48.15 6.17 23.21
N ILE A 99 -48.13 5.00 22.55
CA ILE A 99 -49.33 4.19 22.31
C ILE A 99 -49.89 3.61 23.63
N ILE A 100 -49.00 3.16 24.52
CA ILE A 100 -49.39 2.51 25.78
C ILE A 100 -49.62 3.54 26.90
N GLY A 101 -49.24 4.80 26.69
CA GLY A 101 -49.39 5.86 27.69
C GLY A 101 -48.30 5.87 28.77
N ASP A 102 -47.14 5.28 28.48
CA ASP A 102 -46.00 5.18 29.42
C ASP A 102 -45.14 6.45 29.38
N PHE A 103 -45.66 7.51 30.00
CA PHE A 103 -45.08 8.86 29.93
C PHE A 103 -44.25 9.23 31.17
N TYR A 104 -43.10 9.85 30.92
CA TYR A 104 -42.30 10.51 31.95
C TYR A 104 -41.83 11.88 31.45
N PRO A 105 -41.75 12.92 32.30
CA PRO A 105 -41.37 14.27 31.87
C PRO A 105 -40.06 14.32 31.07
N GLY A 106 -39.07 13.49 31.42
CA GLY A 106 -37.80 13.41 30.71
C GLY A 106 -37.93 12.98 29.23
N GLN A 107 -38.99 12.27 28.84
CA GLN A 107 -39.21 11.80 27.46
C GLN A 107 -39.40 12.94 26.46
N PHE A 108 -40.01 14.04 26.86
CA PHE A 108 -40.17 15.22 26.01
C PHE A 108 -38.83 15.74 25.51
N ILE A 109 -37.80 15.72 26.37
CA ILE A 109 -36.45 16.15 26.00
C ILE A 109 -35.76 15.05 25.20
N TRP A 110 -35.62 13.84 25.75
CA TRP A 110 -34.73 12.86 25.14
C TRP A 110 -35.27 12.29 23.82
N PHE A 111 -36.59 12.24 23.59
CA PHE A 111 -37.16 11.76 22.32
C PHE A 111 -36.76 12.68 21.16
N GLN A 112 -36.72 13.98 21.37
CA GLN A 112 -36.31 14.95 20.35
C GLN A 112 -34.83 14.78 19.98
N TYR A 113 -33.96 14.66 20.98
CA TYR A 113 -32.53 14.43 20.77
C TYR A 113 -32.27 13.06 20.13
N ALA A 114 -33.03 12.03 20.50
CA ALA A 114 -32.96 10.73 19.85
C ALA A 114 -33.28 10.86 18.35
N GLY A 115 -34.40 11.51 18.00
CA GLY A 115 -34.74 11.79 16.60
C GLY A 115 -33.64 12.57 15.87
N ALA A 116 -33.04 13.57 16.53
CA ALA A 116 -31.97 14.38 15.96
C ALA A 116 -30.71 13.55 15.64
N ILE A 117 -30.32 12.66 16.55
CA ILE A 117 -29.19 11.73 16.34
C ILE A 117 -29.52 10.76 15.20
N PHE A 118 -30.74 10.22 15.16
CA PHE A 118 -31.18 9.30 14.11
C PHE A 118 -31.18 9.92 12.71
N CYS A 119 -31.27 11.26 12.57
CA CYS A 119 -31.11 11.93 11.28
C CYS A 119 -29.74 11.64 10.62
N SER A 120 -28.71 11.42 11.43
CA SER A 120 -27.33 11.27 10.96
C SER A 120 -26.94 9.82 10.60
N ILE A 121 -27.63 8.83 11.16
CA ILE A 121 -27.34 7.40 10.97
C ILE A 121 -27.52 6.93 9.50
N PRO A 122 -28.54 7.38 8.73
CA PRO A 122 -28.68 7.00 7.32
C PRO A 122 -27.43 7.29 6.48
N VAL A 123 -26.76 8.40 6.74
CA VAL A 123 -25.53 8.82 6.04
C VAL A 123 -24.39 7.82 6.25
N ILE A 124 -24.38 7.18 7.43
CA ILE A 124 -23.38 6.19 7.81
C ILE A 124 -23.68 4.84 7.15
N LEU A 125 -24.96 4.42 7.14
CA LEU A 125 -25.36 3.06 6.73
C LEU A 125 -25.61 2.89 5.23
N PHE A 126 -26.07 3.92 4.54
CA PHE A 126 -26.38 3.84 3.12
C PHE A 126 -25.20 4.34 2.26
N ASN A 127 -25.10 3.79 1.04
CA ASN A 127 -24.13 4.23 0.03
C ASN A 127 -24.61 5.55 -0.59
N GLN A 128 -23.73 6.55 -0.64
CA GLN A 128 -24.10 7.90 -1.09
C GLN A 128 -24.40 8.00 -2.58
N ASP A 129 -23.82 7.12 -3.40
CA ASP A 129 -23.96 7.14 -4.84
C ASP A 129 -25.16 6.29 -5.29
N LYS A 130 -25.31 5.09 -4.72
CA LYS A 130 -26.35 4.11 -5.11
C LYS A 130 -27.66 4.26 -4.35
N GLU A 131 -27.62 4.68 -3.08
CA GLU A 131 -28.77 4.61 -2.15
C GLU A 131 -29.19 6.01 -1.64
N ARG A 132 -28.86 7.08 -2.38
CA ARG A 132 -29.13 8.48 -1.98
C ARG A 132 -30.58 8.75 -1.61
N LEU A 133 -31.53 8.12 -2.31
CA LEU A 133 -32.95 8.29 -2.05
C LEU A 133 -33.32 7.86 -0.62
N TYR A 134 -32.79 6.72 -0.14
CA TYR A 134 -33.04 6.23 1.21
C TYR A 134 -32.48 7.16 2.28
N ILE A 135 -31.29 7.73 2.04
CA ILE A 135 -30.69 8.73 2.94
C ILE A 135 -31.64 9.91 3.12
N VAL A 136 -32.16 10.45 2.02
CA VAL A 136 -33.08 11.61 2.07
C VAL A 136 -34.40 11.24 2.73
N ILE A 137 -35.00 10.10 2.37
CA ILE A 137 -36.27 9.64 2.96
C ILE A 137 -36.15 9.51 4.48
N PHE A 138 -35.12 8.80 4.97
CA PHE A 138 -34.95 8.59 6.40
C PHE A 138 -34.55 9.88 7.13
N PHE A 139 -33.72 10.73 6.51
CA PHE A 139 -33.38 12.03 7.08
C PHE A 139 -34.64 12.89 7.28
N VAL A 140 -35.49 13.00 6.26
CA VAL A 140 -36.75 13.76 6.34
C VAL A 140 -37.70 13.14 7.36
N PHE A 141 -37.78 11.80 7.42
CA PHE A 141 -38.59 11.10 8.42
C PHE A 141 -38.15 11.44 9.84
N TYR A 142 -36.86 11.30 10.18
CA TYR A 142 -36.39 11.62 11.53
C TYR A 142 -36.42 13.11 11.84
N LEU A 143 -36.22 13.98 10.85
CA LEU A 143 -36.39 15.41 11.03
C LEU A 143 -37.84 15.75 11.39
N ALA A 144 -38.81 15.12 10.73
CA ALA A 144 -40.23 15.25 11.08
C ALA A 144 -40.52 14.71 12.48
N VAL A 145 -39.95 13.55 12.85
CA VAL A 145 -40.04 13.04 14.22
C VAL A 145 -39.50 14.08 15.21
N THR A 146 -38.31 14.62 15.02
CA THR A 146 -37.74 15.66 15.91
C THR A 146 -38.61 16.92 16.01
N LEU A 147 -39.24 17.35 14.91
CA LEU A 147 -40.06 18.56 14.87
C LEU A 147 -41.44 18.41 15.52
N PHE A 148 -42.02 17.21 15.49
CA PHE A 148 -43.43 17.00 15.83
C PHE A 148 -43.66 16.05 17.01
N ILE A 149 -42.65 15.31 17.48
CA ILE A 149 -42.82 14.35 18.56
C ILE A 149 -43.35 14.99 19.84
N ASP A 150 -42.98 16.23 20.12
CA ASP A 150 -43.49 17.01 21.25
C ASP A 150 -44.99 17.26 21.19
N LYS A 151 -45.52 17.58 20.00
CA LYS A 151 -46.95 17.78 19.81
C LYS A 151 -47.72 16.48 20.00
N VAL A 152 -47.15 15.36 19.55
CA VAL A 152 -47.72 14.04 19.78
C VAL A 152 -47.73 13.72 21.28
N LEU A 153 -46.62 13.98 21.98
CA LEU A 153 -46.55 13.77 23.43
C LEU A 153 -47.53 14.65 24.20
N LEU A 154 -47.65 15.95 23.87
CA LEU A 154 -48.62 16.87 24.50
C LEU A 154 -50.08 16.48 24.24
N TYR A 155 -50.37 15.79 23.15
CA TYR A 155 -51.72 15.31 22.86
C TYR A 155 -52.13 14.13 23.75
N TYR A 156 -51.19 13.24 24.07
CA TYR A 156 -51.46 12.03 24.85
C TYR A 156 -51.11 12.14 26.34
N ALA A 157 -50.26 13.10 26.72
CA ALA A 157 -49.78 13.28 28.08
C ALA A 157 -50.16 14.65 28.65
N GLU A 158 -50.41 14.69 29.95
CA GLU A 158 -50.60 15.93 30.71
C GLU A 158 -49.33 16.22 31.54
N PRO A 159 -48.28 16.83 30.95
CA PRO A 159 -47.06 17.11 31.69
C PRO A 159 -47.27 18.29 32.66
N PRO A 160 -46.39 18.43 33.67
CA PRO A 160 -46.41 19.59 34.58
C PRO A 160 -46.34 20.92 33.81
N GLU A 161 -46.91 21.98 34.37
CA GLU A 161 -47.04 23.28 33.69
C GLU A 161 -45.70 23.88 33.26
N ALA A 162 -44.67 23.77 34.11
CA ALA A 162 -43.30 24.19 33.78
C ALA A 162 -42.74 23.47 32.54
N MET A 163 -43.14 22.21 32.31
CA MET A 163 -42.73 21.46 31.14
C MET A 163 -43.49 21.90 29.90
N LYS A 164 -44.79 22.22 30.03
CA LYS A 164 -45.57 22.79 28.90
C LYS A 164 -44.95 24.10 28.43
N GLU A 165 -44.60 24.99 29.37
CA GLU A 165 -43.96 26.27 29.05
C GLU A 165 -42.65 26.06 28.28
N LEU A 166 -41.77 25.17 28.79
CA LEU A 166 -40.53 24.80 28.10
C LEU A 166 -40.78 24.27 26.68
N VAL A 167 -41.70 23.29 26.53
CA VAL A 167 -41.98 22.64 25.24
C VAL A 167 -42.56 23.61 24.21
N THR A 168 -43.33 24.61 24.66
CA THR A 168 -43.91 25.63 23.77
C THR A 168 -42.90 26.65 23.27
N ASN A 169 -41.79 26.86 23.98
CA ASN A 169 -40.74 27.77 23.55
C ASN A 169 -39.88 27.12 22.45
N PHE A 170 -40.12 27.55 21.20
CA PHE A 170 -39.41 27.00 20.04
C PHE A 170 -37.88 27.15 20.15
N THR A 171 -37.41 28.31 20.62
CA THR A 171 -35.98 28.62 20.65
C THR A 171 -35.24 27.72 21.62
N ASP A 172 -35.75 27.59 22.84
CA ASP A 172 -35.04 26.85 23.89
C ASP A 172 -35.20 25.33 23.71
N PHE A 173 -36.33 24.91 23.16
CA PHE A 173 -36.66 23.48 23.08
C PHE A 173 -36.34 22.85 21.71
N LYS A 174 -36.67 23.52 20.59
CA LYS A 174 -36.54 22.93 19.25
C LYS A 174 -35.24 23.28 18.55
N LEU A 175 -34.69 24.47 18.78
CA LEU A 175 -33.47 24.90 18.09
C LEU A 175 -32.27 23.99 18.42
N PRO A 176 -32.00 23.60 19.69
CA PRO A 176 -30.87 22.73 20.00
C PRO A 176 -30.88 21.36 19.31
N PRO A 177 -31.96 20.54 19.35
CA PRO A 177 -31.97 19.25 18.65
C PRO A 177 -31.93 19.41 17.12
N LEU A 178 -32.54 20.45 16.55
CA LEU A 178 -32.40 20.73 15.12
C LEU A 178 -30.97 21.08 14.74
N PHE A 179 -30.29 21.90 15.54
CA PHE A 179 -28.89 22.20 15.35
C PHE A 179 -28.04 20.92 15.41
N VAL A 180 -28.27 20.05 16.40
CA VAL A 180 -27.61 18.74 16.49
C VAL A 180 -27.87 17.90 15.23
N ALA A 181 -29.10 17.83 14.75
CA ALA A 181 -29.46 17.06 13.56
C ALA A 181 -28.71 17.55 12.31
N PHE A 182 -28.76 18.85 12.02
CA PHE A 182 -28.11 19.42 10.83
C PHE A 182 -26.58 19.42 10.95
N PHE A 183 -26.04 19.76 12.12
CA PHE A 183 -24.60 19.80 12.36
C PHE A 183 -23.99 18.39 12.27
N SER A 184 -24.56 17.40 12.96
CA SER A 184 -24.07 16.02 12.93
C SER A 184 -24.18 15.41 11.54
N THR A 185 -25.31 15.59 10.85
CA THR A 185 -25.51 15.06 9.49
C THR A 185 -24.55 15.69 8.49
N THR A 186 -24.37 17.01 8.53
CA THR A 186 -23.44 17.71 7.62
C THR A 186 -22.00 17.29 7.87
N THR A 187 -21.59 17.20 9.15
CA THR A 187 -20.26 16.75 9.55
C THR A 187 -19.98 15.32 9.08
N LEU A 188 -20.93 14.40 9.29
CA LEU A 188 -20.80 13.01 8.86
C LEU A 188 -20.82 12.85 7.34
N LEU A 189 -21.63 13.64 6.63
CA LEU A 189 -21.61 13.68 5.16
C LEU A 189 -20.24 14.11 4.64
N TRP A 190 -19.69 15.19 5.20
CA TRP A 190 -18.38 15.70 4.85
C TRP A 190 -17.28 14.67 5.18
N TYR A 191 -17.30 14.08 6.37
CA TYR A 191 -16.34 13.05 6.79
C TYR A 191 -16.37 11.84 5.84
N ASN A 192 -17.55 11.28 5.56
CA ASN A 192 -17.68 10.11 4.68
C ASN A 192 -17.20 10.41 3.26
N ARG A 193 -17.51 11.60 2.72
CA ARG A 193 -17.02 12.03 1.39
C ARG A 193 -15.50 12.17 1.36
N THR A 194 -14.94 12.77 2.39
CA THR A 194 -13.50 12.96 2.52
C THR A 194 -12.78 11.62 2.65
N ASN A 195 -13.31 10.70 3.46
CA ASN A 195 -12.73 9.36 3.63
C ASN A 195 -12.69 8.57 2.33
N PHE A 196 -13.77 8.63 1.54
CA PHE A 196 -13.82 7.96 0.25
C PHE A 196 -12.78 8.49 -0.75
N ARG A 197 -12.51 9.81 -0.73
CA ARG A 197 -11.44 10.41 -1.54
C ARG A 197 -10.06 9.93 -1.10
N TYR A 198 -9.82 9.85 0.21
CA TYR A 198 -8.56 9.33 0.74
C TYR A 198 -8.35 7.85 0.37
N GLU A 199 -9.38 7.01 0.48
CA GLU A 199 -9.30 5.60 0.10
C GLU A 199 -8.97 5.43 -1.39
N ARG A 200 -9.62 6.20 -2.28
CA ARG A 200 -9.29 6.18 -3.71
C ARG A 200 -7.86 6.59 -3.99
N ARG A 201 -7.37 7.65 -3.36
CA ARG A 201 -5.99 8.13 -3.52
C ARG A 201 -4.97 7.12 -3.00
N LEU A 202 -5.27 6.49 -1.87
CA LEU A 202 -4.40 5.44 -1.32
C LEU A 202 -4.31 4.24 -2.27
N LYS A 203 -5.43 3.84 -2.88
CA LYS A 203 -5.47 2.76 -3.86
C LYS A 203 -4.69 3.09 -5.14
N SER A 204 -4.79 4.32 -5.65
CA SER A 204 -4.01 4.75 -6.82
C SER A 204 -2.52 4.82 -6.53
N THR A 205 -2.13 5.43 -5.40
CA THR A 205 -0.71 5.53 -5.01
C THR A 205 -0.09 4.16 -4.72
N ASN A 206 -0.81 3.23 -4.10
CA ASN A 206 -0.32 1.85 -3.93
C ASN A 206 -0.08 1.15 -5.27
N LYS A 207 -0.95 1.39 -6.27
CA LYS A 207 -0.77 0.84 -7.61
C LYS A 207 0.46 1.43 -8.29
N GLU A 208 0.63 2.75 -8.27
CA GLU A 208 1.81 3.43 -8.80
C GLU A 208 3.11 2.96 -8.12
N LEU A 209 3.07 2.74 -6.80
CA LEU A 209 4.20 2.22 -6.04
C LEU A 209 4.58 0.81 -6.49
N GLN A 210 3.58 -0.06 -6.71
CA GLN A 210 3.81 -1.41 -7.21
C GLN A 210 4.41 -1.40 -8.63
N GLU A 211 3.86 -0.58 -9.53
CA GLU A 211 4.39 -0.43 -10.90
C GLU A 211 5.85 0.08 -10.88
N THR A 212 6.15 1.07 -10.03
CA THR A 212 7.52 1.60 -9.85
C THR A 212 8.46 0.55 -9.29
N GLN A 213 7.99 -0.28 -8.35
CA GLN A 213 8.78 -1.37 -7.78
C GLN A 213 9.13 -2.43 -8.82
N GLU A 214 8.16 -2.80 -9.67
CA GLU A 214 8.38 -3.74 -10.77
C GLU A 214 9.40 -3.18 -11.79
N GLU A 215 9.31 -1.89 -12.14
CA GLU A 215 10.28 -1.21 -13.00
C GLU A 215 11.70 -1.20 -12.39
N LEU A 216 11.81 -0.90 -11.10
CA LEU A 216 13.10 -0.86 -10.40
C LEU A 216 13.76 -2.24 -10.36
N ILE A 217 12.99 -3.31 -10.14
CA ILE A 217 13.50 -4.68 -10.19
C ILE A 217 14.04 -4.98 -11.60
N ALA A 218 13.27 -4.69 -12.65
CA ALA A 218 13.70 -4.91 -14.03
C ALA A 218 14.98 -4.13 -14.38
N LYS A 219 15.08 -2.87 -13.92
CA LYS A 219 16.28 -2.06 -14.09
C LYS A 219 17.47 -2.62 -13.34
N ASN A 220 17.28 -3.12 -12.11
CA ASN A 220 18.36 -3.73 -11.35
C ASN A 220 18.87 -5.01 -12.02
N GLU A 221 17.99 -5.84 -12.57
CA GLU A 221 18.38 -7.02 -13.36
C GLU A 221 19.19 -6.63 -14.61
N GLU A 222 18.79 -5.57 -15.31
CA GLU A 222 19.54 -5.00 -16.45
C GLU A 222 20.93 -4.53 -16.01
N TYR A 223 21.02 -3.78 -14.91
CA TYR A 223 22.30 -3.33 -14.34
C TYR A 223 23.21 -4.51 -13.95
N GLU A 224 22.67 -5.55 -13.32
CA GLU A 224 23.43 -6.75 -12.98
C GLU A 224 23.92 -7.49 -14.23
N ALA A 225 23.10 -7.58 -15.28
CA ALA A 225 23.52 -8.19 -16.54
C ALA A 225 24.65 -7.41 -17.22
N ILE A 226 24.55 -6.07 -17.26
CA ILE A 226 25.60 -5.20 -17.77
C ILE A 226 26.89 -5.36 -16.96
N ASN A 227 26.78 -5.36 -15.62
CA ASN A 227 27.94 -5.49 -14.74
C ASN A 227 28.66 -6.84 -14.95
N ARG A 228 27.91 -7.94 -15.03
CA ARG A 228 28.47 -9.27 -15.36
C ARG A 228 29.21 -9.26 -16.70
N ASN A 229 28.65 -8.61 -17.72
CA ASN A 229 29.29 -8.52 -19.03
C ASN A 229 30.59 -7.69 -18.98
N LEU A 230 30.57 -6.56 -18.26
CA LEU A 230 31.75 -5.74 -18.04
C LEU A 230 32.85 -6.51 -17.30
N GLU A 231 32.51 -7.29 -16.28
CA GLU A 231 33.47 -8.13 -15.56
C GLU A 231 34.13 -9.17 -16.49
N VAL A 232 33.35 -9.81 -17.37
CA VAL A 232 33.88 -10.75 -18.37
C VAL A 232 34.83 -10.04 -19.33
N LEU A 233 34.42 -8.89 -19.87
CA LEU A 233 35.24 -8.12 -20.82
C LEU A 233 36.53 -7.62 -20.17
N VAL A 234 36.47 -7.13 -18.93
CA VAL A 234 37.66 -6.71 -18.17
C VAL A 234 38.61 -7.89 -17.99
N LYS A 235 38.10 -9.08 -17.64
CA LYS A 235 38.92 -10.27 -17.46
C LYS A 235 39.60 -10.71 -18.75
N GLU A 236 38.88 -10.70 -19.87
CA GLU A 236 39.43 -11.01 -21.20
C GLU A 236 40.52 -10.01 -21.60
N ARG A 237 40.26 -8.71 -21.47
CA ARG A 237 41.23 -7.66 -21.77
C ARG A 237 42.47 -7.75 -20.89
N THR A 238 42.29 -8.02 -19.60
CA THR A 238 43.40 -8.22 -18.66
C THR A 238 44.27 -9.40 -19.08
N LYS A 239 43.65 -10.53 -19.46
CA LYS A 239 44.38 -11.71 -19.95
C LYS A 239 45.20 -11.43 -21.21
N VAL A 240 44.64 -10.67 -22.16
CA VAL A 240 45.35 -10.25 -23.38
C VAL A 240 46.52 -9.33 -23.04
N ILE A 241 46.31 -8.35 -22.16
CA ILE A 241 47.35 -7.43 -21.71
C ILE A 241 48.48 -8.20 -21.01
N ASP A 242 48.16 -9.13 -20.10
CA ASP A 242 49.17 -9.94 -19.41
C ASP A 242 49.99 -10.79 -20.37
N SER A 243 49.34 -11.41 -21.37
CA SER A 243 50.03 -12.16 -22.42
C SER A 243 50.97 -11.26 -23.23
N LYS A 244 50.52 -10.08 -23.66
CA LYS A 244 51.34 -9.12 -24.40
C LYS A 244 52.48 -8.57 -23.57
N ASN A 245 52.25 -8.29 -22.29
CA ASN A 245 53.28 -7.82 -21.38
C ASN A 245 54.39 -8.88 -21.21
N LYS A 246 54.01 -10.16 -21.06
CA LYS A 246 54.98 -11.27 -21.02
C LYS A 246 55.81 -11.36 -22.30
N GLN A 247 55.18 -11.25 -23.48
CA GLN A 247 55.88 -11.23 -24.77
C GLN A 247 56.90 -10.08 -24.87
N ILE A 248 56.55 -8.88 -24.40
CA ILE A 248 57.45 -7.72 -24.39
C ILE A 248 58.65 -7.97 -23.48
N ILE A 249 58.43 -8.54 -22.29
CA ILE A 249 59.51 -8.87 -21.34
C ILE A 249 60.47 -9.90 -21.97
N ASP A 250 59.94 -10.96 -22.58
CA ASP A 250 60.73 -11.99 -23.24
C ASP A 250 61.55 -11.39 -24.41
N TYR A 251 60.95 -10.49 -25.18
CA TYR A 251 61.63 -9.75 -26.25
C TYR A 251 62.75 -8.85 -25.72
N ALA A 252 62.49 -8.08 -24.66
CA ALA A 252 63.49 -7.21 -24.04
C ALA A 252 64.70 -8.02 -23.53
N ASN A 253 64.46 -9.18 -22.93
CA ASN A 253 65.51 -10.10 -22.48
C ASN A 253 66.33 -10.67 -23.64
N LEU A 254 65.66 -11.13 -24.72
CA LEU A 254 66.33 -11.62 -25.94
C LEU A 254 67.22 -10.53 -26.57
N ASN A 255 66.70 -9.31 -26.70
CA ASN A 255 67.47 -8.19 -27.25
C ASN A 255 68.68 -7.82 -26.37
N ALA A 256 68.49 -7.75 -25.05
CA ALA A 256 69.56 -7.36 -24.13
C ALA A 256 70.71 -8.38 -24.07
N HIS A 257 70.41 -9.69 -24.11
CA HIS A 257 71.40 -10.75 -23.92
C HIS A 257 71.88 -11.38 -25.23
N LYS A 258 70.96 -11.76 -26.12
CA LYS A 258 71.30 -12.52 -27.33
C LYS A 258 71.73 -11.62 -28.48
N VAL A 259 71.06 -10.49 -28.72
CA VAL A 259 71.39 -9.61 -29.86
C VAL A 259 72.63 -8.75 -29.58
N ARG A 260 72.73 -8.21 -28.35
CA ARG A 260 73.82 -7.29 -27.99
C ARG A 260 75.21 -7.95 -28.02
N GLY A 261 75.32 -9.24 -27.69
CA GLY A 261 76.58 -10.00 -27.67
C GLY A 261 77.30 -10.12 -29.03
N PRO A 262 76.68 -10.70 -30.07
CA PRO A 262 77.25 -10.75 -31.41
C PRO A 262 77.42 -9.36 -32.02
N LEU A 263 76.49 -8.42 -31.79
CA LEU A 263 76.62 -7.05 -32.28
C LEU A 263 77.86 -6.35 -31.71
N ALA A 264 78.12 -6.46 -30.39
CA ALA A 264 79.31 -5.91 -29.77
C ALA A 264 80.60 -6.55 -30.32
N ARG A 265 80.59 -7.87 -30.61
CA ARG A 265 81.71 -8.56 -31.26
C ARG A 265 81.95 -8.05 -32.69
N ILE A 266 80.90 -7.86 -33.47
CA ILE A 266 80.98 -7.30 -34.83
C ILE A 266 81.58 -5.89 -34.78
N MET A 267 81.02 -5.01 -33.95
CA MET A 267 81.51 -3.64 -33.80
C MET A 267 82.97 -3.59 -33.32
N GLY A 268 83.35 -4.49 -32.40
CA GLY A 268 84.73 -4.62 -31.94
C GLY A 268 85.68 -5.04 -33.05
N LEU A 269 85.30 -6.03 -33.88
CA LEU A 269 86.11 -6.49 -35.02
C LEU A 269 86.22 -5.43 -36.12
N ILE A 270 85.14 -4.67 -36.39
CA ILE A 270 85.16 -3.52 -37.32
C ILE A 270 86.14 -2.45 -36.80
N ASN A 271 86.03 -2.06 -35.53
CA ASN A 271 86.93 -1.08 -34.94
C ASN A 271 88.40 -1.52 -35.02
N ILE A 272 88.70 -2.81 -34.77
CA ILE A 272 90.08 -3.34 -34.90
C ILE A 272 90.55 -3.30 -36.36
N SER A 273 89.64 -3.54 -37.32
CA SER A 273 89.98 -3.50 -38.75
C SER A 273 90.44 -2.12 -39.22
N ASP A 274 89.90 -1.04 -38.64
CA ASP A 274 90.28 0.35 -38.97
C ASP A 274 91.74 0.68 -38.59
N TYR A 275 92.35 -0.09 -37.68
CA TYR A 275 93.73 0.10 -37.24
C TYR A 275 94.74 -0.87 -37.86
N SER A 276 94.28 -1.90 -38.58
CA SER A 276 95.19 -2.87 -39.21
C SER A 276 95.61 -2.41 -40.61
N LYS A 277 96.92 -2.28 -40.84
CA LYS A 277 97.51 -1.92 -42.14
C LYS A 277 97.99 -3.13 -42.93
N ASN A 278 97.89 -4.33 -42.36
CA ASN A 278 98.36 -5.57 -42.97
C ASN A 278 97.21 -6.26 -43.72
N PRO A 279 97.34 -6.49 -45.04
CA PRO A 279 96.31 -7.16 -45.84
C PRO A 279 95.92 -8.55 -45.33
N GLU A 280 96.87 -9.30 -44.77
CA GLU A 280 96.59 -10.65 -44.26
C GLU A 280 95.83 -10.63 -42.92
N GLU A 281 96.10 -9.66 -42.05
CA GLU A 281 95.34 -9.47 -40.80
C GLU A 281 93.91 -9.00 -41.07
N LEU A 282 93.73 -8.08 -42.03
CA LEU A 282 92.41 -7.64 -42.50
C LEU A 282 91.59 -8.84 -43.01
N LYS A 283 92.19 -9.70 -43.82
CA LYS A 283 91.55 -10.92 -44.30
C LYS A 283 91.11 -11.83 -43.14
N HIS A 284 91.96 -12.00 -42.13
CA HIS A 284 91.64 -12.80 -40.95
C HIS A 284 90.52 -12.18 -40.08
N ILE A 285 90.48 -10.85 -39.95
CA ILE A 285 89.41 -10.12 -39.24
C ILE A 285 88.08 -10.28 -39.98
N PHE A 286 88.08 -10.17 -41.31
CA PHE A 286 86.89 -10.42 -42.13
C PHE A 286 86.39 -11.87 -42.04
N GLU A 287 87.29 -12.85 -41.99
CA GLU A 287 86.91 -14.24 -41.72
C GLU A 287 86.26 -14.40 -40.34
N LYS A 288 86.78 -13.71 -39.31
CA LYS A 288 86.22 -13.73 -37.95
C LYS A 288 84.90 -12.97 -37.80
N LEU A 289 84.62 -11.97 -38.64
CA LEU A 289 83.32 -11.28 -38.68
C LEU A 289 82.17 -12.20 -39.12
N ARG A 290 82.49 -13.24 -39.88
CA ARG A 290 81.49 -14.15 -40.45
C ARG A 290 80.68 -14.87 -39.37
N SER A 291 81.33 -15.38 -38.33
CA SER A 291 80.66 -16.15 -37.27
C SER A 291 79.70 -15.31 -36.42
N PRO A 292 80.07 -14.14 -35.86
CA PRO A 292 79.14 -13.27 -35.13
C PRO A 292 78.01 -12.73 -36.02
N SER A 293 78.26 -12.50 -37.31
CA SER A 293 77.23 -12.04 -38.26
C SER A 293 76.19 -13.14 -38.54
N GLN A 294 76.64 -14.39 -38.69
CA GLN A 294 75.75 -15.55 -38.83
C GLN A 294 74.95 -15.80 -37.55
N GLU A 295 75.60 -15.70 -36.39
CA GLU A 295 74.95 -15.85 -35.09
C GLU A 295 73.87 -14.77 -34.87
N LEU A 296 74.16 -13.52 -35.22
CA LEU A 296 73.17 -12.43 -35.19
C LEU A 296 71.99 -12.70 -36.13
N ASN A 297 72.26 -13.17 -37.35
CA ASN A 297 71.20 -13.49 -38.32
C ASN A 297 70.27 -14.61 -37.80
N ILE A 298 70.84 -15.66 -37.21
CA ILE A 298 70.06 -16.75 -36.58
C ILE A 298 69.19 -16.22 -35.44
N ILE A 299 69.73 -15.33 -34.60
CA ILE A 299 68.97 -14.74 -33.48
C ILE A 299 67.84 -13.84 -34.00
N ILE A 300 68.06 -13.08 -35.07
CA ILE A 300 67.01 -12.27 -35.71
C ILE A 300 65.92 -13.15 -36.33
N GLU A 301 66.29 -14.26 -36.98
CA GLU A 301 65.33 -15.24 -37.49
C GLU A 301 64.52 -15.89 -36.37
N GLU A 302 65.15 -16.25 -35.24
CA GLU A 302 64.48 -16.78 -34.04
C GLU A 302 63.48 -15.76 -33.46
N ILE A 303 63.85 -14.47 -33.40
CA ILE A 303 62.98 -13.38 -32.94
C ILE A 303 61.78 -13.19 -33.87
N ASN A 304 62.01 -13.15 -35.19
CA ASN A 304 60.94 -12.95 -36.17
C ASN A 304 59.95 -14.12 -36.15
N LYS A 305 60.44 -15.36 -36.03
CA LYS A 305 59.58 -16.55 -35.92
C LYS A 305 58.73 -16.53 -34.65
N THR A 306 59.31 -16.15 -33.52
CA THR A 306 58.58 -16.02 -32.25
C THR A 306 57.50 -14.93 -32.32
N LEU A 307 57.74 -13.85 -33.08
CA LEU A 307 56.77 -12.77 -33.32
C LEU A 307 55.61 -13.21 -34.24
N GLU A 308 55.90 -13.96 -35.30
CA GLU A 308 54.89 -14.51 -36.20
C GLU A 308 53.98 -15.51 -35.47
N GLU A 309 54.55 -16.44 -34.70
CA GLU A 309 53.79 -17.39 -33.89
C GLU A 309 52.94 -16.67 -32.82
N GLY A 310 53.49 -15.69 -32.11
CA GLY A 310 52.77 -14.90 -31.10
C GLY A 310 51.73 -13.90 -31.64
N SER A 311 51.70 -13.66 -32.96
CA SER A 311 50.68 -12.85 -33.65
C SER A 311 49.55 -13.69 -34.25
N SER A 312 49.80 -14.97 -34.50
CA SER A 312 48.84 -15.93 -35.06
C SER A 312 47.81 -16.39 -34.00
N ASP A 313 48.25 -16.66 -32.76
CA ASP A 313 47.38 -17.05 -31.63
C ASP A 313 46.37 -15.97 -31.21
N VAL A 314 46.60 -14.71 -31.60
CA VAL A 314 45.70 -13.58 -31.31
C VAL A 314 44.56 -13.49 -32.32
N ASN A 315 44.73 -14.02 -33.52
CA ASN A 315 43.73 -13.95 -34.59
C ASN A 315 42.75 -15.14 -34.61
N GLU A 316 43.08 -16.28 -34.00
CA GLU A 316 42.17 -17.44 -33.93
C GLU A 316 41.14 -17.38 -32.78
N ASN A 317 41.25 -16.43 -31.86
CA ASN A 317 40.36 -16.29 -30.70
C ASN A 317 39.42 -15.06 -30.77
N GLN A 318 39.18 -14.49 -31.95
CA GLN A 318 38.17 -13.45 -32.22
C GLN A 318 36.99 -14.01 -32.99
#